data_AF-A0A0G1XWC5-F1
#
_entry.id   AF-A0A0G1XWC5-F1
#
_cell.length_a   1.000
_cell.length_b   1.000
_cell.length_c   1.000
_cell.angle_alpha   90.00
_cell.angle_beta   90.00
_cell.angle_gamma   90.00
#
_symmetry.space_group_name_H-M   'P 1'
#
loop_
_entity.id
_entity.type
_entity.pdbx_description
1 polymer ?
#
loop_
_entity_poly.entity_id
_entity_poly.type
_entity_poly.pdbx_seq_one_letter_code
_entity_poly.pdbx_strand_id
1 'polypeptide(L)'
;MPTWKAFAVTQLLEQNFQHLVNTDFTAEMENGLDTISTGDEKMAPFLDRFFLGHDGYEGLKSMTEGEIDAREAATVPVGVHEGKPLNVRVGRYGPFIEYDGKTANVPEDMAPDSLRVEDALRMIEEQAKGPTPLGTDPETLKPVYVLTGRYGPYVQLGDREPDEVGTDGKKKKGKKPNKPKMKSLLAGMVPEEMDLTTALALLSLPKELGVWGKTGEPITKDLGRFGPYVKSGAESRSIPKDKNLLDLTLEEAVELLNTPKRGRGRAGKTILKELGKDPKTEKPIQLLDGKYGPYVSDGKTNASLPKGTDPEACTLEVAIELLEAKKD
;
A
#
# COMPACT_ATOMS: atom_id res chain seq x y z
N MET A 1 -17.50 -7.90 12.96
CA MET A 1 -18.60 -6.93 12.79
C MET A 1 -18.48 -6.30 11.42
N PRO A 2 -19.58 -6.00 10.72
CA PRO A 2 -19.56 -5.36 9.41
C PRO A 2 -18.90 -3.97 9.50
N THR A 3 -18.17 -3.58 8.45
CA THR A 3 -17.50 -2.27 8.36
C THR A 3 -18.40 -1.24 7.66
N TRP A 4 -18.11 0.05 7.79
CA TRP A 4 -18.81 1.10 7.02
C TRP A 4 -18.77 0.88 5.51
N LYS A 5 -17.66 0.35 4.99
CA LYS A 5 -17.55 -0.02 3.57
C LYS A 5 -18.51 -1.16 3.21
N ALA A 6 -18.68 -2.14 4.10
CA ALA A 6 -19.65 -3.21 3.88
C ALA A 6 -21.07 -2.64 3.79
N PHE A 7 -21.48 -1.74 4.69
CA PHE A 7 -22.78 -1.07 4.62
C PHE A 7 -22.99 -0.31 3.31
N ALA A 8 -22.02 0.50 2.88
CA ALA A 8 -22.11 1.25 1.62
C ALA A 8 -22.23 0.32 0.41
N VAL A 9 -21.45 -0.78 0.37
CA VAL A 9 -21.53 -1.76 -0.72
C VAL A 9 -22.86 -2.51 -0.69
N THR A 10 -23.32 -2.95 0.48
CA THR A 10 -24.61 -3.63 0.64
C THR A 10 -25.75 -2.73 0.18
N GLN A 11 -25.78 -1.48 0.63
CA GLN A 11 -26.80 -0.51 0.23
C GLN A 11 -26.77 -0.24 -1.28
N LEU A 12 -25.58 -0.08 -1.87
CA LEU A 12 -25.42 0.07 -3.31
C LEU A 12 -26.05 -1.10 -4.06
N LEU A 13 -25.75 -2.32 -3.63
CA LEU A 13 -26.26 -3.54 -4.26
C LEU A 13 -27.77 -3.71 -4.03
N GLU A 14 -28.27 -3.43 -2.84
CA GLU A 14 -29.70 -3.48 -2.51
C GLU A 14 -30.53 -2.39 -3.22
N GLN A 15 -29.94 -1.26 -3.59
CA GLN A 15 -30.67 -0.20 -4.30
C GLN A 15 -30.64 -0.40 -5.81
N ASN A 16 -29.53 -0.88 -6.38
CA ASN A 16 -29.30 -0.90 -7.82
C ASN A 16 -29.31 -2.31 -8.42
N PHE A 17 -29.14 -3.35 -7.60
CA PHE A 17 -28.97 -4.74 -8.02
C PHE A 17 -29.79 -5.70 -7.15
N GLN A 18 -31.01 -5.31 -6.77
CA GLN A 18 -31.88 -6.05 -5.83
C GLN A 18 -31.98 -7.55 -6.13
N HIS A 19 -32.15 -7.89 -7.40
CA HIS A 19 -32.24 -9.28 -7.83
C HIS A 19 -30.96 -10.06 -7.57
N LEU A 20 -29.78 -9.47 -7.78
CA LEU A 20 -28.50 -10.16 -7.64
C LEU A 20 -28.12 -10.44 -6.19
N VAL A 21 -28.66 -9.68 -5.23
CA VAL A 21 -28.42 -9.90 -3.79
C VAL A 21 -29.55 -10.64 -3.10
N ASN A 22 -30.58 -11.05 -3.84
CA ASN A 22 -31.66 -11.88 -3.30
C ASN A 22 -31.19 -13.33 -3.11
N THR A 23 -31.53 -13.93 -1.98
CA THR A 23 -31.28 -15.34 -1.68
C THR A 23 -31.99 -16.27 -2.66
N ASP A 24 -33.19 -15.91 -3.12
CA ASP A 24 -33.97 -16.71 -4.06
C ASP A 24 -33.27 -16.77 -5.43
N PHE A 25 -32.75 -15.64 -5.91
CA PHE A 25 -31.96 -15.57 -7.13
C PHE A 25 -30.69 -16.41 -7.04
N THR A 26 -30.02 -16.39 -5.88
CA THR A 26 -28.83 -17.22 -5.65
C THR A 26 -29.18 -18.70 -5.74
N ALA A 27 -30.32 -19.11 -5.16
CA ALA A 27 -30.80 -20.48 -5.26
C ALA A 27 -31.17 -20.89 -6.70
N GLU A 28 -31.80 -20.00 -7.47
CA GLU A 28 -32.11 -20.22 -8.89
C GLU A 28 -30.84 -20.39 -9.74
N MET A 29 -29.79 -19.60 -9.46
CA MET A 29 -28.50 -19.73 -10.14
C MET A 29 -27.83 -21.07 -9.87
N GLU A 30 -27.77 -21.52 -8.61
CA GLU A 30 -27.21 -22.83 -8.27
C GLU A 30 -27.98 -23.97 -8.95
N ASN A 31 -29.32 -23.92 -8.91
CA ASN A 31 -30.16 -24.91 -9.59
C ASN A 31 -29.92 -24.95 -11.12
N GLY A 32 -29.73 -23.79 -11.73
CA GLY A 32 -29.41 -23.70 -13.16
C GLY A 32 -28.04 -24.28 -13.48
N LEU A 33 -27.02 -24.02 -12.65
CA LEU A 33 -25.69 -24.60 -12.79
C LEU A 33 -25.70 -26.13 -12.61
N ASP A 34 -26.48 -26.64 -11.66
CA ASP A 34 -26.68 -28.08 -11.47
C ASP A 34 -27.34 -28.72 -12.70
N THR A 35 -28.37 -28.08 -13.25
CA THR A 35 -29.08 -28.56 -14.45
C THR A 35 -28.17 -28.58 -15.69
N ILE A 36 -27.25 -27.61 -15.80
CA ILE A 36 -26.20 -27.63 -16.83
C ILE A 36 -25.23 -28.79 -16.59
N SER A 37 -24.87 -29.05 -15.34
CA SER A 37 -23.96 -30.14 -14.98
C SER A 37 -24.55 -31.52 -15.26
N THR A 38 -25.87 -31.71 -15.13
CA THR A 38 -26.55 -32.97 -15.48
C THR A 38 -26.79 -33.13 -16.98
N GLY A 39 -26.60 -32.07 -17.76
CA GLY A 39 -26.78 -32.04 -19.21
C GLY A 39 -28.21 -31.75 -19.67
N ASP A 40 -29.09 -31.39 -18.74
CA ASP A 40 -30.50 -31.08 -19.00
C ASP A 40 -30.68 -29.64 -19.53
N GLU A 41 -29.67 -28.78 -19.38
CA GLU A 41 -29.63 -27.43 -19.93
C GLU A 41 -28.28 -27.09 -20.61
N LYS A 42 -28.31 -26.20 -21.62
CA LYS A 42 -27.10 -25.66 -22.25
C LYS A 42 -26.64 -24.37 -21.57
N MET A 43 -25.33 -24.27 -21.32
CA MET A 43 -24.70 -23.10 -20.69
C MET A 43 -24.92 -21.77 -21.43
N ALA A 44 -24.80 -21.75 -22.76
CA ALA A 44 -24.88 -20.50 -23.52
C ALA A 44 -26.26 -19.81 -23.38
N PRO A 45 -27.39 -20.49 -23.59
CA PRO A 45 -28.71 -19.93 -23.31
C PRO A 45 -28.90 -19.44 -21.86
N PHE A 46 -28.35 -20.16 -20.88
CA PHE A 46 -28.40 -19.74 -19.48
C PHE A 46 -27.66 -18.41 -19.24
N LEU A 47 -26.43 -18.29 -19.76
CA LEU A 47 -25.64 -17.07 -19.66
C LEU A 47 -26.27 -15.90 -20.40
N ASP A 48 -26.88 -16.15 -21.57
CA ASP A 48 -27.60 -15.12 -22.33
C ASP A 48 -28.79 -14.57 -21.51
N ARG A 49 -29.56 -15.43 -20.85
CA ARG A 49 -30.67 -15.01 -19.97
C ARG A 49 -30.17 -14.21 -18.77
N PHE A 50 -29.09 -14.63 -18.13
CA PHE A 50 -28.49 -13.90 -17.01
C PHE A 50 -27.97 -12.51 -17.44
N PHE A 51 -27.26 -12.44 -18.56
CA PHE A 51 -26.56 -11.23 -18.99
C PHE A 51 -27.48 -10.23 -19.70
N LEU A 52 -28.35 -10.71 -20.59
CA LEU A 52 -29.26 -9.88 -21.40
C LEU A 52 -30.65 -9.72 -20.77
N GLY A 53 -31.04 -10.60 -19.85
CA GLY A 53 -32.37 -10.65 -19.26
C GLY A 53 -33.30 -11.62 -20.00
N HIS A 54 -34.45 -11.95 -19.38
CA HIS A 54 -35.50 -12.78 -19.98
C HIS A 54 -36.85 -12.54 -19.28
N ASP A 55 -37.98 -12.77 -19.96
CA ASP A 55 -39.34 -12.80 -19.36
C ASP A 55 -39.69 -11.67 -18.38
N GLY A 56 -39.25 -10.43 -18.68
CA GLY A 56 -39.49 -9.27 -17.81
C GLY A 56 -38.47 -9.08 -16.68
N TYR A 57 -37.51 -9.99 -16.54
CA TYR A 57 -36.31 -9.81 -15.73
C TYR A 57 -35.27 -8.98 -16.49
N GLU A 58 -34.78 -7.95 -15.81
CA GLU A 58 -33.66 -7.14 -16.27
C GLU A 58 -32.36 -7.93 -16.19
N GLY A 59 -31.57 -7.94 -17.27
CA GLY A 59 -30.26 -8.59 -17.30
C GLY A 59 -29.16 -7.72 -16.71
N LEU A 60 -28.07 -8.35 -16.28
CA LEU A 60 -26.91 -7.66 -15.68
C LEU A 60 -26.41 -6.49 -16.54
N LYS A 61 -26.40 -6.64 -17.87
CA LYS A 61 -25.93 -5.60 -18.79
C LYS A 61 -26.71 -4.30 -18.62
N SER A 62 -28.04 -4.37 -18.61
CA SER A 62 -28.92 -3.21 -18.46
C SER A 62 -28.70 -2.50 -17.11
N MET A 63 -28.58 -3.29 -16.03
CA MET A 63 -28.32 -2.76 -14.68
C MET A 63 -26.99 -1.99 -14.60
N THR A 64 -25.98 -2.38 -15.36
CA THR A 64 -24.67 -1.70 -15.38
C THR A 64 -24.60 -0.47 -16.29
N GLU A 65 -25.56 -0.32 -17.20
CA GLU A 65 -25.62 0.83 -18.13
C GLU A 65 -26.33 2.04 -17.50
N GLY A 66 -26.99 1.88 -16.35
CA GLY A 66 -27.59 2.96 -15.57
C GLY A 66 -26.57 3.90 -14.93
N GLU A 67 -26.97 5.15 -14.69
CA GLU A 67 -26.18 6.09 -13.90
C GLU A 67 -26.40 5.84 -12.40
N ILE A 68 -25.33 5.50 -11.69
CA ILE A 68 -25.34 5.32 -10.23
C ILE A 68 -24.75 6.58 -9.59
N ASP A 69 -25.49 7.22 -8.69
CA ASP A 69 -24.97 8.31 -7.88
C ASP A 69 -23.95 7.76 -6.87
N ALA A 70 -22.67 7.91 -7.20
CA ALA A 70 -21.55 7.47 -6.37
C ALA A 70 -21.51 8.17 -5.00
N ARG A 71 -22.08 9.38 -4.88
CA ARG A 71 -22.17 10.08 -3.60
C ARG A 71 -23.26 9.44 -2.75
N GLU A 72 -24.43 9.17 -3.30
CA GLU A 72 -25.52 8.51 -2.59
C GLU A 72 -25.11 7.11 -2.13
N ALA A 73 -24.58 6.29 -3.04
CA ALA A 73 -24.11 4.93 -2.73
C ALA A 73 -23.02 4.87 -1.66
N ALA A 74 -22.23 5.93 -1.51
CA ALA A 74 -21.20 6.02 -0.50
C ALA A 74 -21.70 6.62 0.83
N THR A 75 -23.00 6.92 0.98
CA THR A 75 -23.58 7.63 2.12
C THR A 75 -24.47 6.72 2.96
N VAL A 76 -24.04 6.43 4.18
CA VAL A 76 -24.79 5.68 5.17
C VAL A 76 -25.45 6.65 6.15
N PRO A 77 -26.80 6.70 6.23
CA PRO A 77 -27.49 7.59 7.17
C PRO A 77 -27.30 7.09 8.60
N VAL A 78 -26.97 8.01 9.51
CA VAL A 78 -26.79 7.70 10.95
C VAL A 78 -27.92 8.29 11.79
N GLY A 79 -28.44 9.46 11.40
CA GLY A 79 -29.57 10.06 12.10
C GLY A 79 -29.91 11.46 11.61
N VAL A 80 -30.70 12.16 12.42
CA VAL A 80 -31.10 13.56 12.19
C VAL A 80 -30.80 14.35 13.45
N HIS A 81 -30.13 15.49 13.31
CA HIS A 81 -29.90 16.45 14.38
C HIS A 81 -30.37 17.83 13.92
N GLU A 82 -31.14 18.53 14.75
CA GLU A 82 -31.72 19.85 14.43
C GLU A 82 -32.42 19.92 13.05
N GLY A 83 -33.09 18.84 12.65
CA GLY A 83 -33.79 18.74 11.37
C GLY A 83 -32.90 18.55 10.14
N LYS A 84 -31.58 18.37 10.33
CA LYS A 84 -30.60 18.12 9.26
C LYS A 84 -30.07 16.69 9.32
N PRO A 85 -29.82 16.03 8.16
CA PRO A 85 -29.28 14.68 8.13
C PRO A 85 -27.84 14.66 8.63
N LEU A 86 -27.53 13.66 9.45
CA LEU A 86 -26.18 13.29 9.86
C LEU A 86 -25.85 11.95 9.20
N ASN A 87 -24.80 11.95 8.38
CA ASN A 87 -24.42 10.80 7.58
C ASN A 87 -22.98 10.40 7.84
N VAL A 88 -22.66 9.14 7.60
CA VAL A 88 -21.28 8.68 7.40
C VAL A 88 -21.06 8.39 5.93
N ARG A 89 -20.01 8.96 5.37
CA ARG A 89 -19.64 8.77 3.97
C ARG A 89 -18.34 7.99 3.85
N VAL A 90 -18.31 7.01 2.96
CA VAL A 90 -17.13 6.19 2.71
C VAL A 90 -16.30 6.81 1.59
N GLY A 91 -15.21 7.49 1.98
CA GLY A 91 -14.30 8.14 1.04
C GLY A 91 -13.06 7.29 0.71
N ARG A 92 -12.21 7.84 -0.17
CA ARG A 92 -10.89 7.25 -0.52
C ARG A 92 -9.99 7.03 0.70
N TYR A 93 -10.14 7.85 1.74
CA TYR A 93 -9.28 7.85 2.93
C TYR A 93 -9.96 7.21 4.15
N GLY A 94 -11.09 6.54 3.97
CA GLY A 94 -11.87 5.95 5.05
C GLY A 94 -13.24 6.62 5.24
N PRO A 95 -14.03 6.09 6.19
CA PRO A 95 -15.32 6.66 6.57
C PRO A 95 -15.14 7.99 7.31
N PHE A 96 -16.03 8.94 7.03
CA PHE A 96 -16.10 10.23 7.73
C PHE A 96 -17.55 10.66 7.94
N ILE A 97 -17.83 11.28 9.07
CA ILE A 97 -19.11 11.91 9.38
C ILE A 97 -19.23 13.19 8.55
N GLU A 98 -20.43 13.47 8.03
CA GLU A 98 -20.84 14.71 7.39
C GLU A 98 -22.12 15.22 8.07
N TYR A 99 -22.08 16.43 8.64
CA TYR A 99 -23.23 17.12 9.22
C TYR A 99 -23.08 18.63 9.05
N ASP A 100 -24.09 19.28 8.48
CA ASP A 100 -24.14 20.74 8.27
C ASP A 100 -22.87 21.34 7.62
N GLY A 101 -22.33 20.66 6.61
CA GLY A 101 -21.10 21.04 5.91
C GLY A 101 -19.80 20.82 6.68
N LYS A 102 -19.86 20.34 7.93
CA LYS A 102 -18.71 19.95 8.75
C LYS A 102 -18.45 18.46 8.62
N THR A 103 -17.19 18.06 8.82
CA THR A 103 -16.78 16.66 8.73
C THR A 103 -15.86 16.23 9.87
N ALA A 104 -15.94 14.94 10.21
CA ALA A 104 -15.04 14.28 11.16
C ALA A 104 -14.65 12.90 10.64
N ASN A 105 -13.38 12.49 10.79
CA ASN A 105 -12.98 11.14 10.43
C ASN A 105 -13.58 10.14 11.43
N VAL A 106 -14.04 8.99 10.93
CA VAL A 106 -14.47 7.87 11.76
C VAL A 106 -13.29 6.90 11.91
N PRO A 107 -12.89 6.51 13.14
CA PRO A 107 -11.87 5.50 13.35
C PRO A 107 -12.16 4.20 12.59
N GLU A 108 -11.14 3.55 12.04
CA GLU A 108 -11.31 2.33 11.23
C GLU A 108 -11.87 1.14 12.04
N ASP A 109 -11.64 1.13 13.35
CA ASP A 109 -12.08 0.13 14.31
C ASP A 109 -13.45 0.44 14.92
N MET A 110 -13.98 1.65 14.70
CA MET A 110 -15.31 2.04 15.18
C MET A 110 -16.40 1.34 14.35
N ALA A 111 -17.16 0.48 15.03
CA ALA A 111 -18.22 -0.28 14.41
C ALA A 111 -19.44 0.61 14.10
N PRO A 112 -20.17 0.38 12.98
CA PRO A 112 -21.29 1.22 12.59
C PRO A 112 -22.40 1.37 13.63
N ASP A 113 -22.65 0.32 14.41
CA ASP A 113 -23.64 0.28 15.49
C ASP A 113 -23.24 1.09 16.73
N SER A 114 -21.94 1.35 16.91
CA SER A 114 -21.41 2.10 18.06
C SER A 114 -21.51 3.62 17.89
N LEU A 115 -21.66 4.11 16.65
CA LEU A 115 -21.69 5.54 16.37
C LEU A 115 -23.10 6.11 16.54
N ARG A 116 -23.34 6.79 17.67
CA ARG A 116 -24.58 7.55 17.90
C ARG A 116 -24.47 8.99 17.39
N VAL A 117 -25.62 9.66 17.29
CA VAL A 117 -25.69 11.08 16.88
C VAL A 117 -24.84 11.97 17.79
N GLU A 118 -24.89 11.74 19.11
CA GLU A 118 -24.12 12.51 20.09
C GLU A 118 -22.60 12.31 19.93
N ASP A 119 -22.17 11.08 19.69
CA ASP A 119 -20.76 10.75 19.44
C ASP A 119 -20.27 11.42 18.16
N ALA A 120 -21.08 11.37 17.09
CA ALA A 120 -20.74 11.98 15.82
C ALA A 120 -20.61 13.52 15.92
N LEU A 121 -21.51 14.17 16.66
CA LEU A 121 -21.41 15.62 16.92
C LEU A 121 -20.19 15.98 17.75
N ARG A 122 -19.87 15.20 18.79
CA ARG A 122 -18.65 15.37 19.59
C ARG A 122 -17.40 15.26 18.72
N MET A 123 -17.33 14.26 17.84
CA MET A 123 -16.19 14.07 16.93
C MET A 123 -16.03 15.22 15.93
N ILE A 124 -17.13 15.79 15.43
CA ILE A 124 -17.10 17.02 14.61
C ILE A 124 -16.53 18.20 15.39
N GLU A 125 -16.96 18.38 16.63
CA GLU A 125 -16.47 19.47 17.48
C GLU A 125 -14.98 19.30 17.81
N GLU A 126 -14.56 18.08 18.15
CA GLU A 126 -13.15 17.75 18.43
C GLU A 126 -12.27 17.96 17.20
N GLN A 127 -12.70 17.51 16.01
CA GLN A 127 -11.93 17.73 14.80
C GLN A 127 -11.87 19.22 14.42
N ALA A 128 -12.92 20.00 14.71
CA ALA A 128 -12.93 21.45 14.50
C ALA A 128 -11.94 22.20 15.40
N LYS A 129 -11.63 21.69 16.60
CA LYS A 129 -10.60 22.24 17.50
C LYS A 129 -9.18 22.08 16.93
N GLY A 130 -9.00 21.17 15.98
CA GLY A 130 -7.71 20.87 15.39
C GLY A 130 -6.82 20.01 16.31
N PRO A 131 -5.63 19.62 15.84
CA PRO A 131 -4.73 18.78 16.62
C PRO A 131 -4.15 19.55 17.81
N THR A 132 -4.01 18.85 18.95
CA THR A 132 -3.33 19.41 20.13
C THR A 132 -1.81 19.29 19.94
N PRO A 133 -1.03 20.38 20.09
CA PRO A 133 0.42 20.31 19.98
C PRO A 133 1.04 19.62 21.20
N LEU A 134 2.12 18.85 20.98
CA LEU A 134 3.01 18.38 22.05
C LEU A 134 3.75 19.53 22.74
N GLY A 135 3.95 20.63 22.00
CA GLY A 135 4.65 21.81 22.47
C GLY A 135 5.12 22.67 21.31
N THR A 136 6.13 23.49 21.56
CA THR A 136 6.66 24.45 20.60
C THR A 136 8.13 24.17 20.33
N ASP A 137 8.53 24.16 19.07
CA ASP A 137 9.92 24.06 18.66
C ASP A 137 10.69 25.34 19.07
N PRO A 138 11.78 25.25 19.84
CA PRO A 138 12.50 26.41 20.35
C PRO A 138 13.20 27.23 19.25
N GLU A 139 13.53 26.63 18.10
CA GLU A 139 14.22 27.33 17.01
C GLU A 139 13.25 28.12 16.12
N THR A 140 12.14 27.51 15.72
CA THR A 140 11.19 28.10 14.77
C THR A 140 9.96 28.72 15.42
N LEU A 141 9.76 28.49 16.73
CA LEU A 141 8.56 28.89 17.49
C LEU A 141 7.26 28.30 16.94
N LYS A 142 7.35 27.23 16.15
CA LYS A 142 6.19 26.56 15.55
C LYS A 142 5.67 25.44 16.46
N PRO A 143 4.35 25.17 16.46
CA PRO A 143 3.80 24.03 17.19
C PRO A 143 4.31 22.71 16.61
N VAL A 144 4.51 21.73 17.48
CA VAL A 144 4.89 20.36 17.10
C VAL A 144 3.71 19.43 17.39
N TYR A 145 3.28 18.67 16.39
CA TYR A 145 2.14 17.76 16.49
C TYR A 145 2.57 16.30 16.32
N VAL A 146 1.83 15.39 16.96
CA VAL A 146 1.81 13.97 16.62
C VAL A 146 0.48 13.67 15.97
N LEU A 147 0.51 13.15 14.76
CA LEU A 147 -0.65 12.95 13.91
C LEU A 147 -0.64 11.55 13.31
N THR A 148 -1.81 11.05 12.94
CA THR A 148 -1.94 9.79 12.22
C THR A 148 -2.34 10.07 10.77
N GLY A 149 -1.61 9.48 9.83
CA GLY A 149 -1.87 9.62 8.40
C GLY A 149 -1.85 8.29 7.67
N ARG A 150 -2.03 8.34 6.34
CA ARG A 150 -2.11 7.14 5.47
C ARG A 150 -0.92 6.18 5.53
N TYR A 151 0.22 6.62 6.05
CA TYR A 151 1.45 5.83 6.14
C TYR A 151 1.83 5.50 7.60
N GLY A 152 0.87 5.67 8.51
CA GLY A 152 1.07 5.52 9.95
C GLY A 152 1.28 6.87 10.65
N PRO A 153 1.61 6.81 11.95
CA PRO A 153 1.82 7.99 12.77
C PRO A 153 3.08 8.76 12.37
N TYR A 154 3.03 10.08 12.50
CA TYR A 154 4.11 10.99 12.15
C TYR A 154 4.10 12.23 13.04
N VAL A 155 5.28 12.84 13.18
CA VAL A 155 5.46 14.16 13.78
C VAL A 155 5.44 15.24 12.70
N GLN A 156 4.87 16.40 13.01
CA GLN A 156 4.74 17.55 12.11
C GLN A 156 5.20 18.84 12.80
N LEU A 157 6.03 19.63 12.11
CA LEU A 157 6.45 20.96 12.56
C LEU A 157 5.64 22.07 11.89
N GLY A 158 4.84 22.78 12.67
CA GLY A 158 3.97 23.86 12.24
C GLY A 158 2.65 23.38 11.66
N ASP A 159 1.75 24.35 11.45
CA ASP A 159 0.45 24.10 10.85
C ASP A 159 0.56 23.76 9.36
N ARG A 160 -0.46 23.05 8.88
CA ARG A 160 -0.59 22.82 7.45
C ARG A 160 -1.26 24.05 6.84
N GLU A 161 -0.47 24.85 6.13
CA GLU A 161 -1.04 25.94 5.35
C GLU A 161 -1.89 25.38 4.20
N PRO A 162 -3.05 26.00 3.90
CA PRO A 162 -3.83 25.66 2.72
C PRO A 162 -2.94 25.78 1.47
N ASP A 163 -3.04 24.83 0.54
CA ASP A 163 -2.42 24.98 -0.77
C ASP A 163 -2.98 26.28 -1.39
N GLU A 164 -2.13 27.25 -1.79
CA GLU A 164 -2.57 28.44 -2.55
C GLU A 164 -3.35 27.98 -3.80
N VAL A 165 -4.67 28.09 -3.76
CA VAL A 165 -5.54 27.83 -4.91
C VAL A 165 -5.47 29.07 -5.80
N GLY A 166 -5.14 28.90 -7.08
CA GLY A 166 -5.25 30.01 -8.04
C GLY A 166 -6.72 30.44 -8.19
N THR A 167 -6.96 31.63 -8.71
CA THR A 167 -8.30 32.17 -9.00
C THR A 167 -9.18 31.26 -9.85
N ASP A 168 -8.57 30.28 -10.53
CA ASP A 168 -9.22 29.39 -11.50
C ASP A 168 -9.48 27.98 -10.93
N GLY A 169 -9.38 27.79 -9.60
CA GLY A 169 -9.58 26.49 -8.94
C GLY A 169 -8.49 25.44 -9.21
N LYS A 170 -7.48 25.77 -10.03
CA LYS A 170 -6.33 24.91 -10.33
C LYS A 170 -5.15 25.24 -9.41
N LYS A 171 -4.44 24.20 -8.95
CA LYS A 171 -3.15 24.34 -8.25
C LYS A 171 -2.21 25.16 -9.13
N LYS A 172 -1.62 26.24 -8.61
CA LYS A 172 -0.53 26.95 -9.31
C LYS A 172 0.60 25.96 -9.61
N LYS A 173 0.76 25.59 -10.89
CA LYS A 173 1.87 24.74 -11.34
C LYS A 173 3.19 25.49 -11.08
N GLY A 174 4.04 24.95 -10.20
CA GLY A 174 5.44 25.35 -10.10
C GLY A 174 5.96 25.80 -8.72
N LYS A 175 5.09 26.12 -7.75
CA LYS A 175 5.54 26.45 -6.37
C LYS A 175 5.49 25.18 -5.52
N LYS A 176 6.60 24.81 -4.86
CA LYS A 176 6.60 23.70 -3.90
C LYS A 176 5.50 23.99 -2.87
N PRO A 177 4.55 23.07 -2.62
CA PRO A 177 3.54 23.29 -1.60
C PRO A 177 4.27 23.56 -0.28
N ASN A 178 3.82 24.58 0.47
CA ASN A 178 4.37 24.92 1.78
C ASN A 178 3.97 23.84 2.79
N LYS A 179 4.55 22.65 2.61
CA LYS A 179 4.26 21.49 3.44
C LYS A 179 5.11 21.61 4.71
N PRO A 180 4.50 21.49 5.89
CA PRO A 180 5.26 21.47 7.13
C PRO A 180 6.25 20.30 7.10
N LYS A 181 7.35 20.44 7.86
CA LYS A 181 8.34 19.37 7.99
C LYS A 181 7.67 18.20 8.71
N MET A 182 7.80 17.00 8.18
CA MET A 182 7.17 15.80 8.73
C MET A 182 8.17 14.65 8.79
N LYS A 183 8.08 13.83 9.85
CA LYS A 183 8.80 12.55 9.92
C LYS A 183 7.91 11.48 10.55
N SER A 184 7.91 10.30 9.94
CA SER A 184 7.22 9.14 10.49
C SER A 184 7.82 8.72 11.82
N LEU A 185 6.99 8.17 12.70
CA LEU A 185 7.47 7.51 13.91
C LEU A 185 8.26 6.24 13.54
N LEU A 186 9.16 5.83 14.44
CA LEU A 186 9.88 4.57 14.31
C LEU A 186 8.96 3.38 14.64
N ALA A 187 9.30 2.21 14.10
CA ALA A 187 8.56 1.00 14.42
C ALA A 187 8.62 0.72 15.92
N GLY A 188 7.45 0.54 16.55
CA GLY A 188 7.32 0.29 17.99
C GLY A 188 7.09 1.54 18.84
N MET A 189 7.21 2.76 18.28
CA MET A 189 6.81 3.98 19.00
C MET A 189 5.29 4.09 19.07
N VAL A 190 4.79 4.44 20.26
CA VAL A 190 3.38 4.68 20.54
C VAL A 190 3.12 6.19 20.47
N PRO A 191 2.20 6.68 19.61
CA PRO A 191 1.90 8.10 19.47
C PRO A 191 1.54 8.80 20.78
N GLU A 192 0.82 8.09 21.65
CA GLU A 192 0.32 8.59 22.94
C GLU A 192 1.44 8.78 23.97
N GLU A 193 2.55 8.06 23.83
CA GLU A 193 3.73 8.14 24.71
C GLU A 193 4.78 9.14 24.17
N MET A 194 4.51 9.81 23.05
CA MET A 194 5.47 10.68 22.40
C MET A 194 5.68 11.99 23.19
N ASP A 195 6.94 12.31 23.49
CA ASP A 195 7.33 13.59 24.06
C ASP A 195 7.86 14.59 23.02
N LEU A 196 7.90 15.87 23.40
CA LEU A 196 8.40 16.95 22.53
C LEU A 196 9.86 16.73 22.11
N THR A 197 10.70 16.24 23.03
CA THR A 197 12.14 16.06 22.79
C THR A 197 12.41 15.03 21.70
N THR A 198 11.73 13.88 21.76
CA THR A 198 11.80 12.79 20.78
C THR A 198 11.19 13.23 19.45
N ALA A 199 10.08 13.97 19.48
CA ALA A 199 9.47 14.52 18.27
C ALA A 199 10.42 15.49 17.55
N LEU A 200 11.10 16.37 18.29
CA LEU A 200 12.12 17.27 17.73
C LEU A 200 13.33 16.51 17.21
N ALA A 201 13.77 15.46 17.91
CA ALA A 201 14.85 14.59 17.43
C ALA A 201 14.50 13.91 16.10
N LEU A 202 13.28 13.41 15.95
CA LEU A 202 12.78 12.87 14.67
C LEU A 202 12.72 13.96 13.60
N LEU A 203 12.15 15.13 13.93
CA LEU A 203 12.06 16.26 13.01
C LEU A 203 13.42 16.81 12.60
N SER A 204 14.50 16.57 13.34
CA SER A 204 15.86 16.95 12.95
C SER A 204 16.41 16.11 11.78
N LEU A 205 15.83 14.95 11.47
CA LEU A 205 16.29 14.07 10.40
C LEU A 205 16.02 14.66 9.00
N PRO A 206 16.88 14.41 8.00
CA PRO A 206 18.14 13.65 8.08
C PRO A 206 19.22 14.38 8.89
N LYS A 207 19.94 13.63 9.75
CA LYS A 207 21.00 14.17 10.63
C LYS A 207 22.37 13.71 10.15
N GLU A 208 23.31 14.65 10.02
CA GLU A 208 24.72 14.37 9.72
C GLU A 208 25.45 13.91 10.99
N LEU A 209 26.28 12.87 10.86
CA LEU A 209 27.07 12.29 11.95
C LEU A 209 28.56 12.68 11.87
N GLY A 210 29.05 13.00 10.69
CA GLY A 210 30.46 13.28 10.42
C GLY A 210 30.88 12.79 9.03
N VAL A 211 32.17 12.85 8.71
CA VAL A 211 32.71 12.49 7.40
C VAL A 211 33.24 11.05 7.41
N TRP A 212 32.93 10.27 6.37
CA TRP A 212 33.46 8.92 6.23
C TRP A 212 34.91 8.96 5.72
N GLY A 213 35.87 8.50 6.53
CA GLY A 213 37.29 8.52 6.17
C GLY A 213 37.65 7.76 4.88
N LYS A 214 36.80 6.84 4.40
CA LYS A 214 37.05 6.06 3.18
C LYS A 214 36.71 6.82 1.90
N THR A 215 35.63 7.61 1.90
CA THR A 215 35.15 8.31 0.71
C THR A 215 35.29 9.84 0.81
N GLY A 216 35.50 10.37 2.02
CA GLY A 216 35.51 11.81 2.28
C GLY A 216 34.13 12.46 2.25
N GLU A 217 33.05 11.67 2.15
CA GLU A 217 31.67 12.17 2.08
C GLU A 217 31.00 12.18 3.46
N PRO A 218 30.00 13.07 3.68
CA PRO A 218 29.26 13.09 4.93
C PRO A 218 28.38 11.84 5.10
N ILE A 219 28.45 11.26 6.30
CA ILE A 219 27.57 10.21 6.78
C ILE A 219 26.33 10.86 7.37
N THR A 220 25.17 10.48 6.83
CA THR A 220 23.85 10.90 7.31
C THR A 220 23.06 9.69 7.80
N LYS A 221 22.25 9.89 8.84
CA LYS A 221 21.23 8.94 9.29
C LYS A 221 19.84 9.49 9.03
N ASP A 222 18.94 8.64 8.54
CA ASP A 222 17.57 9.03 8.23
C ASP A 222 16.60 7.82 8.29
N LEU A 223 15.30 8.12 8.26
CA LEU A 223 14.21 7.17 8.13
C LEU A 223 13.64 7.17 6.71
N GLY A 224 13.77 6.04 6.01
CA GLY A 224 13.27 5.84 4.65
C GLY A 224 12.09 4.89 4.56
N ARG A 225 11.63 4.62 3.34
CA ARG A 225 10.51 3.69 3.05
C ARG A 225 10.72 2.28 3.62
N PHE A 226 11.97 1.82 3.68
CA PHE A 226 12.33 0.48 4.15
C PHE A 226 12.83 0.45 5.60
N GLY A 227 12.62 1.55 6.34
CA GLY A 227 13.08 1.71 7.71
C GLY A 227 14.33 2.60 7.84
N PRO A 228 14.91 2.65 9.05
CA PRO A 228 16.08 3.47 9.35
C PRO A 228 17.32 3.04 8.56
N TYR A 229 18.12 4.00 8.12
CA TYR A 229 19.34 3.72 7.35
C TYR A 229 20.41 4.79 7.59
N VAL A 230 21.66 4.41 7.33
CA VAL A 230 22.80 5.31 7.17
C VAL A 230 23.20 5.41 5.71
N LYS A 231 23.69 6.58 5.30
CA LYS A 231 24.11 6.85 3.92
C LYS A 231 25.33 7.76 3.88
N SER A 232 26.26 7.43 2.99
CA SER A 232 27.40 8.26 2.59
C SER A 232 27.52 8.19 1.06
N GLY A 233 27.22 9.30 0.37
CA GLY A 233 27.14 9.35 -1.10
C GLY A 233 26.30 8.24 -1.73
N ALA A 234 26.94 7.31 -2.44
CA ALA A 234 26.31 6.16 -3.09
C ALA A 234 26.20 4.91 -2.19
N GLU A 235 26.84 4.92 -1.03
CA GLU A 235 26.78 3.84 -0.04
C GLU A 235 25.63 4.07 0.94
N SER A 236 24.86 3.01 1.21
CA SER A 236 23.80 3.02 2.22
C SER A 236 23.61 1.67 2.85
N ARG A 237 23.25 1.63 4.13
CA ARG A 237 22.97 0.41 4.90
C ARG A 237 21.80 0.63 5.82
N SER A 238 20.93 -0.38 5.92
CA SER A 238 19.85 -0.38 6.90
C SER A 238 20.43 -0.46 8.31
N ILE A 239 19.85 0.28 9.23
CA ILE A 239 20.16 0.16 10.66
C ILE A 239 19.36 -1.05 11.19
N PRO A 240 20.02 -2.01 11.87
CA PRO A 240 19.35 -3.15 12.49
C PRO A 240 18.27 -2.75 13.52
N LYS A 241 17.31 -3.64 13.79
CA LYS A 241 16.18 -3.37 14.69
C LYS A 241 16.59 -3.17 16.16
N ASP A 242 17.71 -3.76 16.55
CA ASP A 242 18.32 -3.69 17.87
C ASP A 242 19.07 -2.37 18.12
N LYS A 243 19.33 -1.57 17.07
CA LYS A 243 19.97 -0.26 17.19
C LYS A 243 18.94 0.87 17.07
N ASN A 244 19.02 1.85 17.97
CA ASN A 244 18.17 3.04 17.92
C ASN A 244 18.70 4.05 16.88
N LEU A 245 17.85 4.46 15.94
CA LEU A 245 18.19 5.50 14.96
C LEU A 245 18.62 6.81 15.63
N LEU A 246 17.91 7.24 16.67
CA LEU A 246 18.14 8.55 17.30
C LEU A 246 19.50 8.63 17.99
N ASP A 247 19.96 7.53 18.58
CA ASP A 247 21.20 7.46 19.36
C ASP A 247 22.42 6.96 18.56
N LEU A 248 22.21 6.47 17.33
CA LEU A 248 23.28 5.94 16.48
C LEU A 248 24.47 6.92 16.33
N THR A 249 25.67 6.45 16.62
CA THR A 249 26.92 7.24 16.57
C THR A 249 27.63 7.16 15.22
N LEU A 250 28.67 7.99 15.03
CA LEU A 250 29.51 7.98 13.83
C LEU A 250 30.24 6.65 13.68
N GLU A 251 30.80 6.11 14.76
CA GLU A 251 31.57 4.85 14.78
C GLU A 251 30.69 3.68 14.34
N GLU A 252 29.47 3.60 14.87
CA GLU A 252 28.51 2.57 14.48
C GLU A 252 28.04 2.71 13.04
N ALA A 253 27.86 3.96 12.56
CA ALA A 253 27.50 4.20 11.17
C ALA A 253 28.62 3.79 10.21
N VAL A 254 29.88 4.02 10.58
CA VAL A 254 31.06 3.56 9.83
C VAL A 254 31.14 2.03 9.81
N GLU A 255 30.92 1.38 10.95
CA GLU A 255 30.85 -0.09 11.04
C GLU A 255 29.79 -0.65 10.09
N LEU A 256 28.57 -0.09 10.12
CA LEU A 256 27.50 -0.47 9.21
C LEU A 256 27.93 -0.27 7.75
N LEU A 257 28.42 0.90 7.37
CA LEU A 257 28.81 1.21 5.98
C LEU A 257 29.95 0.31 5.46
N ASN A 258 30.83 -0.17 6.34
CA ASN A 258 31.89 -1.13 6.00
C ASN A 258 31.38 -2.55 5.75
N THR A 259 30.17 -2.91 6.22
CA THR A 259 29.56 -4.19 5.84
C THR A 259 29.27 -4.24 4.33
N PRO A 260 29.41 -5.37 3.65
CA PRO A 260 29.07 -5.48 2.23
C PRO A 260 27.57 -5.23 1.99
N LYS A 261 27.22 -4.58 0.86
CA LYS A 261 25.82 -4.40 0.45
C LYS A 261 25.13 -5.76 0.37
N ARG A 262 24.17 -6.04 1.27
CA ARG A 262 23.24 -7.15 1.07
C ARG A 262 22.41 -6.82 -0.17
N GLY A 263 22.59 -7.61 -1.23
CA GLY A 263 21.89 -7.41 -2.50
C GLY A 263 20.39 -7.31 -2.28
N ARG A 264 19.77 -6.24 -2.79
CA ARG A 264 18.32 -6.05 -2.83
C ARG A 264 17.71 -7.15 -3.69
N GLY A 265 17.26 -8.25 -3.09
CA GLY A 265 16.44 -9.26 -3.76
C GLY A 265 17.03 -9.93 -5.01
N ARG A 266 18.34 -9.78 -5.25
CA ARG A 266 19.12 -10.72 -6.03
C ARG A 266 19.93 -11.48 -4.99
N ALA A 267 19.49 -12.68 -4.63
CA ALA A 267 20.49 -13.74 -4.56
C ALA A 267 21.28 -13.58 -5.87
N GLY A 268 22.52 -13.09 -5.75
CA GLY A 268 23.41 -13.07 -6.91
C GLY A 268 23.34 -14.49 -7.47
N LYS A 269 23.11 -14.61 -8.78
CA LYS A 269 23.06 -15.91 -9.47
C LYS A 269 24.22 -16.75 -8.92
N THR A 270 23.95 -17.77 -8.11
CA THR A 270 25.01 -18.64 -7.61
C THR A 270 25.39 -19.51 -8.79
N ILE A 271 26.58 -19.29 -9.35
CA ILE A 271 27.09 -20.14 -10.42
C ILE A 271 27.38 -21.49 -9.77
N LEU A 272 26.60 -22.50 -10.13
CA LEU A 272 26.78 -23.88 -9.69
C LEU A 272 27.93 -24.51 -10.49
N LYS A 273 27.97 -24.27 -11.81
CA LYS A 273 28.96 -24.87 -12.71
C LYS A 273 29.14 -24.05 -13.98
N GLU A 274 30.39 -23.88 -14.43
CA GLU A 274 30.67 -23.37 -15.77
C GLU A 274 30.78 -24.55 -16.73
N LEU A 275 29.87 -24.64 -17.71
CA LEU A 275 29.77 -25.81 -18.59
C LEU A 275 30.61 -25.67 -19.86
N GLY A 276 31.15 -24.48 -20.13
CA GLY A 276 31.98 -24.19 -21.31
C GLY A 276 31.27 -23.31 -22.33
N LYS A 277 31.71 -23.34 -23.59
CA LYS A 277 31.11 -22.57 -24.69
C LYS A 277 30.26 -23.48 -25.57
N ASP A 278 29.13 -22.96 -26.04
CA ASP A 278 28.33 -23.60 -27.08
C ASP A 278 29.13 -23.69 -28.40
N PRO A 279 29.32 -24.88 -28.99
CA PRO A 279 30.01 -25.03 -30.27
C PRO A 279 29.36 -24.29 -31.45
N LYS A 280 28.04 -24.01 -31.40
CA LYS A 280 27.32 -23.32 -32.48
C LYS A 280 27.33 -21.80 -32.33
N THR A 281 27.21 -21.31 -31.09
CA THR A 281 27.04 -19.87 -30.81
C THR A 281 28.26 -19.21 -30.17
N GLU A 282 29.28 -19.99 -29.80
CA GLU A 282 30.48 -19.61 -29.04
C GLU A 282 30.21 -18.91 -27.69
N LYS A 283 28.95 -18.92 -27.24
CA LYS A 283 28.54 -18.25 -25.99
C LYS A 283 28.87 -19.12 -24.78
N PRO A 284 29.33 -18.51 -23.67
CA PRO A 284 29.54 -19.24 -22.43
C PRO A 284 28.20 -19.69 -21.85
N ILE A 285 28.12 -20.97 -21.49
CA ILE A 285 26.98 -21.59 -20.83
C ILE A 285 27.35 -21.83 -19.35
N GLN A 286 26.47 -21.37 -18.47
CA GLN A 286 26.60 -21.54 -17.03
C GLN A 286 25.35 -22.19 -16.45
N LEU A 287 25.55 -23.07 -15.47
CA LEU A 287 24.51 -23.60 -14.60
C LEU A 287 24.41 -22.71 -13.36
N LEU A 288 23.22 -22.22 -13.08
CA LEU A 288 22.93 -21.23 -12.05
C LEU A 288 21.83 -21.73 -11.12
N ASP A 289 21.89 -21.34 -9.84
CA ASP A 289 20.77 -21.54 -8.92
C ASP A 289 19.89 -20.28 -8.86
N GLY A 290 18.57 -20.48 -8.88
CA GLY A 290 17.57 -19.42 -8.98
C GLY A 290 16.35 -19.65 -8.09
N LYS A 291 15.48 -18.63 -8.00
CA LYS A 291 14.27 -18.66 -7.15
C LYS A 291 13.37 -19.88 -7.39
N TYR A 292 13.37 -20.41 -8.60
CA TYR A 292 12.51 -21.52 -9.03
C TYR A 292 13.28 -22.84 -9.22
N GLY A 293 14.52 -22.91 -8.73
CA GLY A 293 15.43 -24.05 -8.87
C GLY A 293 16.56 -23.82 -9.89
N PRO A 294 17.44 -24.82 -10.06
CA PRO A 294 18.59 -24.77 -10.96
C PRO A 294 18.20 -24.56 -12.42
N TYR A 295 18.98 -23.78 -13.16
CA TYR A 295 18.72 -23.48 -14.56
C TYR A 295 20.03 -23.19 -15.31
N VAL A 296 20.06 -23.47 -16.61
CA VAL A 296 21.18 -23.15 -17.51
C VAL A 296 20.94 -21.81 -18.21
N SER A 297 22.03 -21.08 -18.49
CA SER A 297 21.98 -19.75 -19.10
C SER A 297 23.15 -19.54 -20.06
N ASP A 298 22.86 -19.10 -21.30
CA ASP A 298 23.86 -18.61 -22.27
C ASP A 298 24.12 -17.09 -22.17
N GLY A 299 23.61 -16.47 -21.10
CA GLY A 299 23.66 -15.03 -20.85
C GLY A 299 22.49 -14.25 -21.46
N LYS A 300 21.80 -14.82 -22.46
CA LYS A 300 20.61 -14.24 -23.10
C LYS A 300 19.33 -15.05 -22.83
N THR A 301 19.44 -16.37 -22.85
CA THR A 301 18.37 -17.36 -22.74
C THR A 301 18.56 -18.15 -21.47
N ASN A 302 17.47 -18.42 -20.74
CA ASN A 302 17.49 -19.25 -19.54
C ASN A 302 16.57 -20.45 -19.73
N ALA A 303 17.04 -21.64 -19.38
CA ALA A 303 16.24 -22.86 -19.39
C ALA A 303 16.34 -23.58 -18.04
N SER A 304 15.20 -23.81 -17.39
CA SER A 304 15.14 -24.51 -16.10
C SER A 304 15.48 -25.99 -16.26
N LEU A 305 16.19 -26.55 -15.27
CA LEU A 305 16.36 -28.00 -15.20
C LEU A 305 15.01 -28.66 -14.83
N PRO A 306 14.72 -29.86 -15.37
CA PRO A 306 13.56 -30.65 -14.95
C PRO A 306 13.58 -30.92 -13.43
N LYS A 307 12.38 -30.97 -12.83
CA LYS A 307 12.24 -31.22 -11.39
C LYS A 307 12.79 -32.61 -11.06
N GLY A 308 13.75 -32.68 -10.14
CA GLY A 308 14.37 -33.93 -9.69
C GLY A 308 15.68 -34.30 -10.40
N THR A 309 16.14 -33.50 -11.37
CA THR A 309 17.46 -33.68 -11.98
C THR A 309 18.56 -33.15 -11.05
N ASP A 310 19.62 -33.94 -10.85
CA ASP A 310 20.82 -33.51 -10.11
C ASP A 310 21.61 -32.47 -10.93
N PRO A 311 21.81 -31.24 -10.40
CA PRO A 311 22.60 -30.20 -11.07
C PRO A 311 24.03 -30.63 -11.39
N GLU A 312 24.66 -31.49 -10.58
CA GLU A 312 26.03 -31.93 -10.80
C GLU A 312 26.20 -32.83 -12.03
N ALA A 313 25.14 -33.57 -12.37
CA ALA A 313 25.09 -34.45 -13.54
C ALA A 313 24.83 -33.69 -14.86
N CYS A 314 24.57 -32.37 -14.81
CA CYS A 314 24.33 -31.56 -16.00
C CYS A 314 25.61 -31.42 -16.84
N THR A 315 25.58 -31.88 -18.09
CA THR A 315 26.66 -31.75 -19.08
C THR A 315 26.38 -30.60 -20.05
N LEU A 316 27.42 -30.17 -20.78
CA LEU A 316 27.30 -29.13 -21.79
C LEU A 316 26.27 -29.48 -22.88
N GLU A 317 26.22 -30.73 -23.30
CA GLU A 317 25.30 -31.22 -24.35
C GLU A 317 23.82 -31.07 -23.92
N VAL A 318 23.48 -31.51 -22.70
CA VAL A 318 22.14 -31.38 -22.13
C VAL A 318 21.76 -29.92 -21.94
N ALA A 319 22.71 -29.07 -21.53
CA ALA A 319 22.48 -27.65 -21.38
C ALA A 319 22.17 -26.94 -22.71
N ILE A 320 22.85 -27.34 -23.80
CA ILE A 320 22.57 -26.83 -25.14
C ILE A 320 21.17 -27.23 -25.58
N GLU A 321 20.79 -28.49 -25.40
CA GLU A 321 19.46 -29.01 -25.77
C GLU A 321 18.33 -28.25 -25.04
N LEU A 322 18.47 -28.04 -23.73
CA LEU A 322 17.50 -27.28 -22.93
C LEU A 322 17.39 -25.81 -23.38
N LEU A 323 18.51 -25.20 -23.79
CA LEU A 323 18.53 -23.81 -24.27
C LEU A 323 17.96 -23.69 -25.69
N GLU A 324 18.15 -24.68 -26.55
CA GLU A 324 17.55 -24.75 -27.89
C GLU A 324 16.03 -24.93 -27.80
N ALA A 325 15.54 -25.83 -26.95
CA ALA A 325 14.11 -26.05 -26.71
C ALA A 325 13.36 -24.84 -26.11
N LYS A 326 14.08 -23.80 -25.66
CA LYS A 326 13.52 -22.52 -25.19
C LYS A 326 13.61 -21.38 -26.20
N LYS A 327 14.34 -21.59 -27.31
CA LYS A 327 14.47 -20.61 -28.41
C LYS A 327 13.37 -20.79 -29.46
N ASP A 328 12.77 -21.97 -29.53
CA ASP A 328 11.53 -22.27 -30.26
C ASP A 328 10.29 -21.85 -29.44
#